data_AF-A0A7Y7VA39-F1
#
_entry.id   AF-A0A7Y7VA39-F1
#
_cell.length_a   1.000
_cell.length_b   1.000
_cell.length_c   1.000
_cell.angle_alpha   90.00
_cell.angle_beta   90.00
_cell.angle_gamma   90.00
#
_symmetry.space_group_name_H-M   'P 1'
#
loop_
_entity.id
_entity.type
_entity.pdbx_description
1 polymer ?
#
loop_
_entity_poly.entity_id
_entity_poly.type
_entity_poly.pdbx_seq_one_letter_code
_entity_poly.pdbx_strand_id
1 'polypeptide(L)'
;MEPDNDQGASTVTTVSERTRSVIETNGFLVRISQDKSLPDNVREQARKLLRHYPTPEAVRLAGRCEAVRQDEVSKLACSLKALHPALATWPLLDPFFCDSTVQDTPAS
;
A
#
# COMPACT_ATOMS: atom_id res chain seq x y z
N MET A 1 18.30 13.33 36.46
CA MET A 1 18.81 12.10 35.82
C MET A 1 17.68 11.63 34.94
N GLU A 2 17.61 12.22 33.75
CA GLU A 2 16.61 11.88 32.74
C GLU A 2 16.96 10.50 32.17
N PRO A 3 16.03 9.56 32.02
CA PRO A 3 16.29 8.40 31.21
C PRO A 3 16.22 8.83 29.73
N ASP A 4 17.40 8.99 29.13
CA ASP A 4 17.60 8.76 27.70
C ASP A 4 17.15 7.32 27.40
N ASN A 5 15.90 7.16 26.99
CA ASN A 5 15.46 5.93 26.36
C ASN A 5 15.33 6.21 24.86
N ASP A 6 16.48 6.15 24.21
CA ASP A 6 16.66 6.03 22.77
C ASP A 6 15.94 4.76 22.31
N GLN A 7 14.62 4.88 22.15
CA GLN A 7 13.81 3.86 21.54
C GLN A 7 14.20 3.86 20.07
N GLY A 8 15.14 2.99 19.71
CA GLY A 8 15.37 2.60 18.33
C GLY A 8 14.04 2.16 17.74
N ALA A 9 13.36 3.11 17.08
CA ALA A 9 12.10 2.88 16.40
C ALA A 9 12.38 1.80 15.36
N SER A 10 11.96 0.58 15.64
CA SER A 10 11.89 -0.46 14.62
C SER A 10 11.06 0.12 13.48
N THR A 11 11.72 0.42 12.38
CA THR A 11 11.22 1.03 11.16
C THR A 11 10.29 0.05 10.45
N VAL A 12 9.13 -0.23 11.03
CA VAL A 12 8.10 -1.01 10.37
C VAL A 12 7.44 -0.10 9.34
N THR A 13 7.68 -0.40 8.05
CA THR A 13 7.00 0.28 6.95
C THR A 13 5.49 0.03 7.06
N THR A 14 4.75 1.08 7.39
CA THR A 14 3.30 1.04 7.53
C THR A 14 2.63 0.75 6.18
N VAL A 15 1.39 0.25 6.22
CA VAL A 15 0.61 0.01 4.99
C VAL A 15 0.42 1.29 4.17
N SER A 16 0.23 2.43 4.85
CA SER A 16 0.10 3.74 4.20
C SER A 16 1.39 4.18 3.52
N GLU A 17 2.54 4.05 4.19
CA GLU A 17 3.85 4.35 3.60
C GLU A 17 4.14 3.45 2.40
N ARG A 18 3.85 2.15 2.51
CA ARG A 18 4.00 1.21 1.40
C ARG A 18 3.11 1.57 0.22
N THR A 19 1.84 1.86 0.47
CA THR A 19 0.87 2.27 -0.56
C THR A 19 1.33 3.54 -1.27
N ARG A 20 1.74 4.56 -0.50
CA ARG A 20 2.29 5.81 -1.03
C ARG A 20 3.52 5.54 -1.90
N SER A 21 4.48 4.75 -1.41
CA SER A 21 5.71 4.43 -2.14
C SER A 21 5.45 3.79 -3.50
N VAL A 22 4.50 2.85 -3.59
CA VAL A 22 4.12 2.23 -4.87
C VAL A 22 3.49 3.26 -5.82
N ILE A 23 2.55 4.07 -5.32
CA ILE A 23 1.89 5.10 -6.13
C ILE A 23 2.89 6.14 -6.65
N GLU A 24 3.77 6.63 -5.78
CA GLU A 24 4.79 7.64 -6.12
C GLU A 24 5.80 7.11 -7.13
N THR A 25 6.15 5.82 -7.04
CA THR A 25 7.03 5.17 -8.02
C THR A 25 6.40 5.15 -9.41
N ASN A 26 5.10 4.87 -9.53
CA ASN A 26 4.39 4.97 -10.82
C ASN A 26 4.55 6.39 -11.40
N GLY A 27 4.24 7.42 -10.62
CA GLY A 27 4.36 8.82 -11.04
C GLY A 27 5.79 9.23 -11.38
N PHE A 28 6.79 8.70 -10.68
CA PHE A 28 8.20 8.90 -11.00
C PHE A 28 8.59 8.28 -12.34
N LEU A 29 8.18 7.03 -12.61
CA LEU A 29 8.42 6.36 -13.88
C LEU A 29 7.75 7.08 -15.05
N VAL A 30 6.53 7.61 -14.86
CA VAL A 30 5.85 8.45 -15.85
C VAL A 30 6.70 9.67 -16.19
N ARG A 31 7.19 10.40 -15.17
CA ARG A 31 8.07 11.56 -15.36
C ARG A 31 9.34 11.20 -16.13
N ILE A 32 10.05 10.15 -15.74
CA ILE A 32 11.25 9.68 -16.46
C ILE A 32 10.94 9.36 -17.92
N SER A 33 9.83 8.66 -18.18
CA SER A 33 9.49 8.23 -19.54
C SER A 33 9.25 9.42 -20.50
N GLN A 34 8.81 10.56 -19.97
CA GLN A 34 8.42 11.76 -20.72
C GLN A 34 9.51 12.83 -20.78
N ASP A 35 10.52 12.76 -19.90
CA ASP A 35 11.59 13.75 -19.79
C ASP A 35 12.58 13.66 -20.97
N LYS A 36 12.48 14.60 -21.91
CA LYS A 36 13.31 14.65 -23.13
C LYS A 36 14.78 14.99 -22.85
N SER A 37 15.14 15.43 -21.65
CA SER A 37 16.54 15.67 -21.27
C SER A 37 17.30 14.37 -20.98
N LEU A 38 16.59 13.27 -20.69
CA LEU A 38 17.18 11.97 -20.39
C LEU A 38 17.49 11.17 -21.66
N PRO A 39 18.51 10.30 -21.65
CA PRO A 39 18.82 9.40 -22.76
C PRO A 39 17.65 8.48 -23.15
N ASP A 40 17.53 8.17 -24.45
CA ASP A 40 16.44 7.36 -25.02
C ASP A 40 16.29 5.99 -24.33
N ASN A 41 17.41 5.32 -24.03
CA ASN A 41 17.40 4.01 -23.38
C ASN A 41 16.77 4.06 -21.97
N VAL A 42 17.00 5.13 -21.22
CA VAL A 42 16.44 5.33 -19.86
C VAL A 42 14.93 5.53 -19.97
N ARG A 43 14.47 6.38 -20.91
CA ARG A 43 13.04 6.61 -21.12
C ARG A 43 12.32 5.34 -21.56
N GLU A 44 12.95 4.54 -22.42
CA GLU A 44 12.38 3.28 -22.89
C GLU A 44 12.33 2.21 -21.79
N GLN A 45 13.32 2.15 -20.92
CA GLN A 45 13.27 1.30 -19.72
C GLN A 45 12.09 1.68 -18.81
N ALA A 46 11.89 2.97 -18.56
CA ALA A 46 10.74 3.44 -17.78
C ALA A 46 9.40 3.07 -18.44
N ARG A 47 9.27 3.21 -19.77
CA ARG A 47 8.07 2.76 -20.51
C ARG A 47 7.84 1.26 -20.36
N LYS A 48 8.90 0.43 -20.43
CA LYS A 48 8.80 -1.02 -20.25
C LYS A 48 8.31 -1.38 -18.84
N LEU A 49 8.84 -0.73 -17.81
CA LEU A 49 8.38 -0.92 -16.43
C LEU A 49 6.91 -0.52 -16.27
N LEU A 50 6.50 0.62 -16.82
CA LEU A 50 5.11 1.11 -16.75
C LEU A 50 4.07 0.16 -17.36
N ARG A 51 4.46 -0.74 -18.28
CA ARG A 51 3.53 -1.75 -18.85
C ARG A 51 3.04 -2.76 -17.81
N HIS A 52 3.82 -2.97 -16.74
CA HIS A 52 3.55 -3.98 -15.72
C HIS A 52 3.47 -3.39 -14.31
N TYR A 53 3.89 -2.14 -14.15
CA TYR A 53 3.80 -1.45 -12.87
C TYR A 53 2.35 -1.05 -12.58
N PRO A 54 1.82 -1.26 -11.36
CA PRO A 54 0.43 -0.95 -11.06
C PRO A 54 0.16 0.55 -11.17
N THR A 55 -1.04 0.90 -11.64
CA THR A 55 -1.52 2.29 -11.61
C THR A 55 -2.00 2.66 -10.20
N PRO A 56 -2.06 3.96 -9.85
CA PRO A 56 -2.57 4.38 -8.55
C PRO A 56 -4.00 3.89 -8.26
N GLU A 57 -4.85 3.82 -9.28
CA GLU A 57 -6.22 3.32 -9.17
C GLU A 57 -6.24 1.82 -8.87
N ALA A 58 -5.36 1.05 -9.51
CA ALA A 58 -5.23 -0.39 -9.29
C ALA A 58 -4.76 -0.69 -7.85
N VAL A 59 -3.78 0.05 -7.35
CA VAL A 59 -3.29 -0.08 -5.97
C VAL A 59 -4.40 0.22 -4.96
N ARG A 60 -5.12 1.34 -5.12
CA ARG A 60 -6.22 1.72 -4.23
C ARG A 60 -7.39 0.74 -4.29
N LEU A 61 -7.73 0.27 -5.50
CA LEU A 61 -8.77 -0.74 -5.68
C LEU A 61 -8.41 -2.04 -4.96
N ALA A 62 -7.17 -2.50 -5.05
CA ALA A 62 -6.70 -3.66 -4.31
C ALA A 62 -6.86 -3.46 -2.80
N GLY A 63 -6.49 -2.28 -2.27
CA GLY A 63 -6.71 -1.93 -0.85
C GLY A 63 -8.17 -1.97 -0.42
N ARG A 64 -9.09 -1.37 -1.21
CA ARG A 64 -10.53 -1.43 -0.93
C ARG A 64 -11.08 -2.86 -0.97
N CYS A 65 -10.72 -3.63 -2.00
CA CYS A 65 -11.18 -5.00 -2.13
C CYS A 65 -10.73 -5.86 -0.94
N GLU A 66 -9.51 -5.66 -0.46
CA GLU A 66 -9.00 -6.38 0.70
C GLU A 66 -9.74 -6.00 1.99
N ALA A 67 -9.98 -4.71 2.22
CA ALA A 67 -10.75 -4.24 3.36
C ALA A 67 -12.16 -4.84 3.41
N VAL A 68 -12.85 -4.89 2.26
CA VAL A 68 -14.18 -5.52 2.15
C VAL A 68 -14.11 -7.01 2.49
N ARG A 69 -13.10 -7.74 1.99
CA ARG A 69 -12.95 -9.18 2.30
C ARG A 69 -12.70 -9.40 3.78
N GLN A 70 -11.82 -8.63 4.40
CA GLN A 70 -11.51 -8.74 5.83
C GLN A 70 -12.75 -8.45 6.70
N ASP A 71 -13.57 -7.45 6.35
CA ASP A 71 -14.82 -7.13 7.04
C ASP A 71 -15.83 -8.30 6.94
N GLU A 72 -16.05 -8.83 5.73
CA GLU A 72 -16.96 -9.96 5.54
C GLU A 72 -16.49 -11.23 6.27
N VAL A 73 -15.19 -11.54 6.25
CA VAL A 73 -14.63 -12.69 6.98
C VAL A 73 -14.77 -12.51 8.50
N SER A 74 -14.60 -11.29 9.00
CA SER A 74 -14.77 -10.97 10.43
C SER A 74 -16.20 -11.24 10.91
N LYS A 75 -17.21 -10.88 10.12
CA LYS A 75 -18.63 -11.15 10.44
C LYS A 75 -18.94 -12.64 10.48
N LEU A 76 -18.30 -13.44 9.60
CA LEU A 76 -18.46 -14.89 9.57
C LEU A 76 -17.79 -15.58 10.76
N ALA A 77 -16.61 -15.10 11.18
CA ALA A 77 -15.89 -15.63 12.33
C ALA A 77 -16.71 -15.55 13.63
N CYS A 78 -17.54 -14.52 13.76
CA CYS A 78 -18.40 -14.31 14.93
C CYS A 78 -19.71 -15.11 14.90
N SER A 79 -20.15 -15.63 13.74
CA SER A 79 -21.53 -16.12 13.55
C SER A 79 -21.68 -17.60 13.20
N LEU A 80 -20.66 -18.27 12.66
CA LEU A 80 -20.79 -19.66 12.19
C LEU A 80 -19.64 -20.58 12.65
N LYS A 81 -19.86 -21.90 12.55
CA LYS A 81 -18.91 -23.01 12.79
C LYS A 81 -17.46 -22.60 12.50
N ALA A 82 -16.55 -23.06 13.36
CA ALA A 82 -15.10 -22.79 13.29
C ALA A 82 -14.60 -22.64 11.85
N LEU A 83 -14.35 -21.40 11.44
CA LEU A 83 -13.69 -21.11 10.18
C LEU A 83 -12.35 -21.86 10.14
N HIS A 84 -11.93 -22.28 8.96
CA HIS A 84 -10.58 -22.81 8.80
C HIS A 84 -9.57 -21.78 9.36
N PRO A 85 -8.55 -22.19 10.13
CA PRO A 85 -7.66 -21.26 10.82
C PRO A 85 -7.07 -20.17 9.90
N ALA A 86 -6.70 -20.53 8.67
CA ALA A 86 -6.20 -19.57 7.67
C ALA A 86 -7.17 -18.42 7.36
N LEU A 87 -8.48 -18.69 7.37
CA LEU A 87 -9.52 -17.66 7.17
C LEU A 87 -9.77 -16.89 8.47
N ALA A 88 -9.76 -17.57 9.62
CA ALA A 88 -9.96 -16.92 10.92
C ALA A 88 -8.86 -15.91 11.27
N THR A 89 -7.62 -16.17 10.84
CA THR A 89 -6.49 -15.25 11.06
C THR A 89 -6.40 -14.13 10.04
N TRP A 90 -7.09 -14.23 8.90
CA TRP A 90 -6.97 -13.27 7.80
C TRP A 90 -7.24 -11.83 8.26
N PRO A 91 -8.33 -11.50 8.99
CA PRO A 91 -8.59 -10.11 9.39
C PRO A 91 -7.55 -9.51 10.33
N LEU A 92 -6.68 -10.34 10.93
CA LEU A 92 -5.62 -9.90 11.83
C LEU A 92 -4.32 -9.53 11.08
N LEU A 93 -4.23 -9.82 9.78
CA LEU A 93 -3.06 -9.53 8.97
C LEU A 93 -3.13 -8.10 8.42
N ASP A 94 -1.99 -7.42 8.44
CA ASP A 94 -1.85 -6.12 7.78
C ASP A 94 -2.12 -6.25 6.28
N PRO A 95 -3.07 -5.47 5.72
CA PRO A 95 -3.32 -5.50 4.29
C PRO A 95 -2.10 -4.99 3.52
N PHE A 96 -1.95 -5.45 2.28
CA PHE A 96 -0.80 -5.05 1.48
C PHE A 96 -0.87 -3.58 1.02
N PHE A 97 -2.09 -3.08 0.78
CA PHE A 97 -2.38 -1.71 0.39
C PHE A 97 -3.59 -1.16 1.15
N CYS A 98 -3.70 0.16 1.24
CA CYS A 98 -4.86 0.86 1.78
C CYS A 98 -5.51 1.80 0.75
N ASP A 99 -6.76 2.19 0.98
CA ASP A 99 -7.44 3.23 0.20
C ASP A 99 -7.11 4.61 0.79
N SER A 100 -5.97 5.18 0.40
CA SER A 100 -5.37 6.34 1.08
C SER A 100 -6.11 7.67 0.88
N THR A 101 -7.40 7.72 0.55
CA THR A 101 -8.17 8.98 0.50
C THR A 101 -8.44 9.59 1.89
N VAL A 102 -7.95 8.97 2.96
CA VAL A 102 -8.34 9.25 4.35
C VAL A 102 -7.38 10.22 5.07
N GLN A 103 -6.34 10.76 4.44
CA GLN A 103 -5.47 11.75 5.10
C GLN A 103 -5.16 12.96 4.24
N ASP A 104 -6.13 13.88 4.16
CA ASP A 104 -5.90 15.32 3.95
C ASP A 104 -7.01 16.09 4.68
N THR A 105 -7.18 15.86 5.97
CA THR A 105 -7.88 16.80 6.85
C THR A 105 -6.81 17.54 7.64
N PRO A 106 -6.45 18.79 7.30
CA PRO A 106 -5.65 19.60 8.20
C PRO A 106 -6.48 19.82 9.46
N ALA A 107 -5.95 19.41 10.61
CA ALA A 107 -6.50 19.77 11.90
C ALA A 107 -6.65 21.30 11.94
N SER A 108 -7.91 21.76 12.04
CA SER A 108 -8.26 23.16 12.29
C SER A 108 -8.18 23.46 13.78
#